data_AF-A0A2N6NGK9-F1
#
_entry.id   AF-A0A2N6NGK9-F1
#
_cell.length_a   1.000
_cell.length_b   1.000
_cell.length_c   1.000
_cell.angle_alpha   90.00
_cell.angle_beta   90.00
_cell.angle_gamma   90.00
#
_symmetry.space_group_name_H-M   'P 1'
#
loop_
_entity.id
_entity.type
_entity.pdbx_description
1 polymer ?
#
loop_
_entity_poly.entity_id
_entity_poly.type
_entity_poly.pdbx_seq_one_letter_code
_entity_poly.pdbx_strand_id
1 'polypeptide(L)'
;MFLSVLSASLFTTASLAREIQPLHPVGAAVVRRDEDLLEKYRGQVTKLHDAISNATQCYTDFIDNLHKPEPDTLLSINACGDRYDAARAELASTHEIARSPDFPSDKLFKAQLPDVLDSRTSLQGPWTKDLQDWVHQLTLESLNAVEASKRAALLPKYRKEVTALYDHLSKAVKCYEEYGNKVQKPGANTDSINACDPEYDASARSLRDARNTAYQPDFPDGHWLFVAKIPDMRDSRNQKNLDELRDAAKHAYEIHDQAKLVDNYHEEVTDLMGRLANATKCYVDYIDHIQKEDITNEGYKSRADQACNEAYRQIQAKLTEVRAAASKPNFPGASWLFNAHLPDITDGRTELQSEWTKNLETKLHALTQAADRADGAGIQADDKLTQFNATVFQEVVPSVNKTAIEMAEILIKYVALNLLTQGKMAEEAMDATNKALLEYTKGLKGEVVNGVLKEVAAAEDNE
;
A
#
# COMPACT_ATOMS: atom_id res chain seq x y z
N MET A 1 28.76 24.01 -141.38
CA MET A 1 27.36 23.89 -140.92
C MET A 1 27.03 25.13 -140.10
N PHE A 2 25.90 25.76 -140.46
CA PHE A 2 25.42 27.12 -140.18
C PHE A 2 25.36 27.50 -138.68
N LEU A 3 25.95 28.62 -138.24
CA LEU A 3 25.49 30.03 -138.25
C LEU A 3 24.29 30.34 -137.31
N SER A 4 24.62 30.98 -136.19
CA SER A 4 24.02 32.19 -135.58
C SER A 4 22.53 32.52 -135.79
N VAL A 5 21.80 32.79 -134.69
CA VAL A 5 20.81 33.88 -134.58
C VAL A 5 20.81 34.49 -133.17
N LEU A 6 21.03 35.80 -133.15
CA LEU A 6 20.73 36.75 -132.07
C LEU A 6 19.27 37.22 -132.20
N SER A 7 18.57 37.43 -131.09
CA SER A 7 17.61 38.54 -130.96
C SER A 7 17.24 38.79 -129.50
N ALA A 8 17.56 40.00 -129.03
CA ALA A 8 17.12 40.59 -127.78
C ALA A 8 15.67 41.12 -127.89
N SER A 9 14.95 41.21 -126.77
CA SER A 9 14.14 42.39 -126.39
C SER A 9 13.63 42.28 -124.94
N LEU A 10 13.54 43.46 -124.31
CA LEU A 10 13.44 43.75 -122.87
C LEU A 10 12.00 43.81 -122.30
N PHE A 11 11.97 43.85 -120.95
CA PHE A 11 11.01 44.47 -120.02
C PHE A 11 9.75 43.68 -119.62
N THR A 12 9.71 43.20 -118.37
CA THR A 12 9.17 43.97 -117.22
C THR A 12 9.33 43.17 -115.91
N THR A 13 9.80 43.86 -114.88
CA THR A 13 9.88 43.40 -113.49
C THR A 13 8.51 43.53 -112.81
N ALA A 14 8.01 42.46 -112.21
CA ALA A 14 7.02 42.54 -111.13
C ALA A 14 7.33 41.46 -110.09
N SER A 15 7.71 41.95 -108.92
CA SER A 15 7.92 41.21 -107.68
C SER A 15 6.64 40.49 -107.25
N LEU A 16 6.73 39.19 -106.98
CA LEU A 16 5.76 38.44 -106.18
C LEU A 16 6.53 37.84 -105.00
N ALA A 17 6.81 38.69 -104.02
CA ALA A 17 7.08 38.25 -102.66
C ALA A 17 5.81 37.56 -102.15
N ARG A 18 5.85 36.23 -102.08
CA ARG A 18 4.82 35.44 -101.43
C ARG A 18 4.98 35.63 -99.93
N GLU A 19 4.03 36.38 -99.39
CA GLU A 19 3.82 36.73 -97.99
C GLU A 19 3.81 35.45 -97.13
N ILE A 20 4.90 35.23 -96.39
CA ILE A 20 4.91 34.34 -95.22
C ILE A 20 4.22 35.14 -94.12
N GLN A 21 2.93 34.87 -93.90
CA GLN A 21 2.25 35.34 -92.69
C GLN A 21 3.00 34.78 -91.46
N PRO A 22 3.39 35.63 -90.49
CA PRO A 22 3.90 35.15 -89.23
C PRO A 22 2.77 34.41 -88.51
N LEU A 23 3.04 33.17 -88.08
CA LEU A 23 2.25 32.52 -87.04
C LEU A 23 2.22 33.45 -85.82
N HIS A 24 1.05 34.01 -85.53
CA HIS A 24 0.77 34.72 -84.30
C HIS A 24 1.05 33.82 -83.07
N PRO A 25 1.36 34.42 -81.90
CA PRO A 25 1.99 33.78 -80.76
C PRO A 25 0.99 32.99 -79.91
N VAL A 26 0.37 31.95 -80.46
CA VAL A 26 -0.52 31.06 -79.70
C VAL A 26 0.30 30.27 -78.66
N GLY A 27 1.53 29.86 -79.01
CA GLY A 27 2.42 29.14 -78.09
C GLY A 27 2.85 29.97 -76.87
N ALA A 28 3.13 31.28 -77.04
CA ALA A 28 3.55 32.12 -75.92
C ALA A 28 2.39 32.47 -74.97
N ALA A 29 1.17 32.62 -75.50
CA ALA A 29 -0.03 32.89 -74.70
C ALA A 29 -0.50 31.66 -73.91
N VAL A 30 -0.44 30.46 -74.51
CA VAL A 30 -0.76 29.19 -73.82
C VAL A 30 0.29 28.87 -72.76
N VAL A 31 1.59 29.03 -73.04
CA VAL A 31 2.66 28.81 -72.06
C VAL A 31 2.54 29.74 -70.85
N ARG A 32 2.25 31.03 -71.07
CA ARG A 32 2.00 31.98 -69.96
C ARG A 32 0.80 31.60 -69.11
N ARG A 33 -0.31 31.18 -69.73
CA ARG A 33 -1.52 30.76 -69.02
C ARG A 33 -1.28 29.51 -68.16
N ASP A 34 -0.53 28.54 -68.69
CA ASP A 34 -0.18 27.32 -67.97
C ASP A 34 0.71 27.63 -66.76
N GLU A 35 1.69 28.53 -66.92
CA GLU A 35 2.54 29.00 -65.82
C GLU A 35 1.71 29.70 -64.73
N ASP A 36 0.76 30.57 -65.09
CA ASP A 36 -0.11 31.25 -64.15
C ASP A 36 -1.00 30.27 -63.34
N LEU A 37 -1.57 29.25 -64.01
CA LEU A 37 -2.39 28.22 -63.36
C LEU A 37 -1.57 27.30 -62.46
N LEU A 38 -0.36 26.90 -62.90
CA LEU A 38 0.55 26.10 -62.09
C LEU A 38 1.04 26.86 -60.85
N GLU A 39 1.30 28.15 -60.97
CA GLU A 39 1.73 28.97 -59.83
C GLU A 39 0.59 29.17 -58.83
N LYS A 40 -0.63 29.41 -59.31
CA LYS A 40 -1.83 29.44 -58.46
C LYS A 40 -2.03 28.11 -57.73
N TYR A 41 -1.87 27.00 -58.44
CA TYR A 41 -1.98 25.66 -57.87
C TYR A 41 -0.88 25.39 -56.84
N ARG A 42 0.37 25.77 -57.13
CA ARG A 42 1.49 25.68 -56.17
C ARG A 42 1.19 26.43 -54.88
N GLY A 43 0.76 27.69 -54.97
CA GLY A 43 0.39 28.48 -53.80
C GLY A 43 -0.74 27.83 -52.98
N GLN A 44 -1.69 27.20 -53.66
CA GLN A 44 -2.79 26.49 -53.00
C GLN A 44 -2.33 25.18 -52.32
N VAL A 45 -1.45 24.41 -52.96
CA VAL A 45 -0.82 23.22 -52.37
C VAL A 45 -0.01 23.58 -51.12
N THR A 46 0.71 24.71 -51.12
CA THR A 46 1.43 25.20 -49.94
C THR A 46 0.47 25.49 -48.78
N LYS A 47 -0.64 26.19 -49.03
CA LYS A 47 -1.66 26.47 -48.00
C LYS A 47 -2.27 25.18 -47.44
N LEU A 48 -2.56 24.21 -48.31
CA LEU A 48 -3.05 22.90 -47.90
C LEU A 48 -2.04 22.20 -46.99
N HIS A 49 -0.77 22.17 -47.37
CA HIS A 49 0.29 21.58 -46.55
C HIS A 49 0.38 22.24 -45.16
N ASP A 50 0.38 23.58 -45.11
CA ASP A 50 0.43 24.32 -43.84
C ASP A 50 -0.80 24.05 -42.97
N ALA A 51 -1.99 23.98 -43.58
CA ALA A 51 -3.22 23.65 -42.88
C ALA A 51 -3.22 22.23 -42.30
N ILE A 52 -2.76 21.24 -43.08
CA ILE A 52 -2.60 19.86 -42.60
C ILE A 52 -1.60 19.82 -41.43
N SER A 53 -0.42 20.41 -41.61
CA SER A 53 0.62 20.46 -40.58
C SER A 53 0.11 21.06 -39.27
N ASN A 54 -0.58 22.21 -39.35
CA ASN A 54 -1.17 22.89 -38.19
C ASN A 54 -2.27 22.05 -37.50
N ALA A 55 -3.12 21.38 -38.27
CA ALA A 55 -4.16 20.52 -37.72
C ALA A 55 -3.57 19.27 -37.04
N THR A 56 -2.58 18.64 -37.68
CA THR A 56 -1.84 17.49 -37.13
C THR A 56 -1.17 17.86 -35.81
N GLN A 57 -0.41 18.96 -35.78
CA GLN A 57 0.25 19.43 -34.56
C GLN A 57 -0.76 19.73 -33.45
N CYS A 58 -1.92 20.30 -33.78
CA CYS A 58 -2.98 20.56 -32.79
C CYS A 58 -3.43 19.28 -32.10
N TYR A 59 -3.69 18.20 -32.85
CA TYR A 59 -4.11 16.93 -32.26
C TYR A 59 -3.01 16.30 -31.40
N THR A 60 -1.76 16.36 -31.84
CA THR A 60 -0.60 15.90 -31.04
C THR A 60 -0.52 16.67 -29.71
N ASP A 61 -0.54 18.01 -29.78
CA ASP A 61 -0.49 18.88 -28.60
C ASP A 61 -1.68 18.64 -27.66
N PHE A 62 -2.87 18.39 -28.23
CA PHE A 62 -4.07 18.06 -27.47
C PHE A 62 -3.90 16.74 -26.72
N ILE A 63 -3.42 15.67 -27.36
CA ILE A 63 -3.19 14.37 -26.73
C ILE A 63 -2.16 14.51 -25.59
N ASP A 64 -1.05 15.20 -25.83
CA ASP A 64 -0.04 15.44 -24.80
C ASP A 64 -0.58 16.24 -23.61
N ASN A 65 -1.53 17.14 -23.87
CA ASN A 65 -2.20 17.92 -22.83
C ASN A 65 -3.16 17.07 -21.96
N LEU A 66 -3.77 16.01 -22.50
CA LEU A 66 -4.69 15.13 -21.74
C LEU A 66 -4.01 14.38 -20.59
N HIS A 67 -2.70 14.13 -20.69
CA HIS A 67 -1.96 13.43 -19.64
C HIS A 67 -1.64 14.30 -18.42
N LYS A 68 -1.82 15.61 -18.54
CA LYS A 68 -1.41 16.55 -17.49
C LYS A 68 -2.36 16.49 -16.30
N PRO A 69 -1.86 16.72 -15.06
CA PRO A 69 -2.71 16.83 -13.88
C PRO A 69 -3.80 17.90 -14.01
N GLU A 70 -3.46 19.00 -14.69
CA GLU A 70 -4.33 20.12 -15.03
C GLU A 70 -4.22 20.37 -16.54
N PRO A 71 -5.07 19.74 -17.37
CA PRO A 71 -5.07 19.97 -18.81
C PRO A 71 -5.42 21.43 -19.13
N ASP A 72 -4.69 22.05 -20.05
CA ASP A 72 -5.07 23.37 -20.58
C ASP A 72 -6.41 23.26 -21.32
N THR A 73 -7.43 23.96 -20.83
CA THR A 73 -8.78 23.95 -21.40
C THR A 73 -8.85 24.64 -22.76
N LEU A 74 -7.87 25.48 -23.11
CA LEU A 74 -7.79 26.13 -24.42
C LEU A 74 -7.43 25.14 -25.53
N LEU A 75 -6.70 24.07 -25.20
CA LEU A 75 -6.45 22.95 -26.10
C LEU A 75 -7.66 22.01 -26.06
N SER A 76 -8.60 22.21 -26.97
CA SER A 76 -9.80 21.38 -27.10
C SER A 76 -9.83 20.63 -28.41
N ILE A 77 -10.45 19.44 -28.39
CA ILE A 77 -10.65 18.63 -29.59
C ILE A 77 -11.46 19.37 -30.67
N ASN A 78 -12.39 20.24 -30.25
CA ASN A 78 -13.19 21.06 -31.16
C ASN A 78 -12.32 22.08 -31.90
N ALA A 79 -11.41 22.76 -31.20
CA ALA A 79 -10.48 23.71 -31.83
C ALA A 79 -9.55 23.02 -32.84
N CYS A 80 -9.14 21.78 -32.59
CA CYS A 80 -8.40 20.99 -33.58
C CYS A 80 -9.30 20.51 -34.73
N GLY A 81 -10.58 20.23 -34.47
CA GLY A 81 -11.59 19.96 -35.48
C GLY A 81 -11.76 21.13 -36.46
N ASP A 82 -11.81 22.36 -35.97
CA ASP A 82 -11.88 23.56 -36.83
C ASP A 82 -10.65 23.67 -37.76
N ARG A 83 -9.45 23.31 -37.27
CA ARG A 83 -8.24 23.26 -38.09
C ARG A 83 -8.26 22.12 -39.10
N TYR A 84 -8.80 20.96 -38.73
CA TYR A 84 -9.02 19.85 -39.66
C TYR A 84 -9.97 20.27 -40.79
N ASP A 85 -11.07 20.94 -40.47
CA ASP A 85 -12.03 21.43 -41.47
C ASP A 85 -11.42 22.51 -42.37
N ALA A 86 -10.56 23.37 -41.84
CA ALA A 86 -9.77 24.29 -42.65
C ALA A 86 -8.86 23.55 -43.65
N ALA A 87 -8.16 22.50 -43.23
CA ALA A 87 -7.35 21.67 -44.13
C ALA A 87 -8.20 20.99 -45.22
N ARG A 88 -9.41 20.52 -44.88
CA ARG A 88 -10.36 19.98 -45.88
C ARG A 88 -10.81 21.03 -46.88
N ALA A 89 -11.05 22.27 -46.43
CA ALA A 89 -11.44 23.37 -47.31
C ALA A 89 -10.31 23.76 -48.27
N GLU A 90 -9.07 23.77 -47.80
CA GLU A 90 -7.89 23.98 -48.67
C GLU A 90 -7.74 22.83 -49.68
N LEU A 91 -8.00 21.57 -49.28
CA LEU A 91 -7.97 20.42 -50.19
C LEU A 91 -9.05 20.52 -51.27
N ALA A 92 -10.28 20.88 -50.88
CA ALA A 92 -11.37 21.12 -51.81
C ALA A 92 -11.03 22.24 -52.81
N SER A 93 -10.46 23.34 -52.33
CA SER A 93 -10.00 24.45 -53.16
C SER A 93 -8.88 24.02 -54.13
N THR A 94 -7.96 23.16 -53.69
CA THR A 94 -6.92 22.58 -54.56
C THR A 94 -7.54 21.69 -55.65
N HIS A 95 -8.55 20.88 -55.31
CA HIS A 95 -9.30 20.09 -56.29
C HIS A 95 -10.01 20.98 -57.32
N GLU A 96 -10.60 22.10 -56.91
CA GLU A 96 -11.28 23.03 -57.82
C GLU A 96 -10.31 23.62 -58.86
N ILE A 97 -9.10 24.00 -58.45
CA ILE A 97 -8.06 24.47 -59.38
C ILE A 97 -7.64 23.34 -60.33
N ALA A 98 -7.39 22.13 -59.82
CA ALA A 98 -6.99 20.99 -60.64
C ALA A 98 -8.06 20.57 -61.66
N ARG A 99 -9.34 20.84 -61.37
CA ARG A 99 -10.48 20.59 -62.28
C ARG A 99 -10.79 21.75 -63.22
N SER A 100 -10.06 22.87 -63.12
CA SER A 100 -10.30 24.01 -63.99
C SER A 100 -10.05 23.65 -65.47
N PRO A 101 -10.83 24.23 -66.41
CA PRO A 101 -10.59 24.01 -67.84
C PRO A 101 -9.16 24.39 -68.22
N ASP A 102 -8.56 23.59 -69.10
CA ASP A 102 -7.17 23.78 -69.58
C ASP A 102 -6.09 23.66 -68.47
N PHE A 103 -6.38 23.07 -67.31
CA PHE A 103 -5.36 22.86 -66.29
C PHE A 103 -4.24 21.92 -66.79
N PRO A 104 -2.96 22.34 -66.74
CA PRO A 104 -1.84 21.59 -67.33
C PRO A 104 -1.36 20.44 -66.42
N SER A 105 -2.23 19.45 -66.21
CA SER A 105 -1.97 18.28 -65.35
C SER A 105 -0.72 17.48 -65.75
N ASP A 106 -0.40 17.41 -67.04
CA ASP A 106 0.79 16.74 -67.59
C ASP A 106 2.11 17.37 -67.10
N LYS A 107 2.07 18.63 -66.66
CA LYS A 107 3.25 19.38 -66.19
C LYS A 107 3.51 19.24 -64.68
N LEU A 108 2.57 18.67 -63.91
CA LEU A 108 2.68 18.57 -62.45
C LEU A 108 3.95 17.84 -61.99
N PHE A 109 4.27 16.71 -62.61
CA PHE A 109 5.46 15.93 -62.27
C PHE A 109 6.75 16.75 -62.45
N LYS A 110 6.88 17.45 -63.58
CA LYS A 110 8.03 18.31 -63.87
C LYS A 110 8.09 19.52 -62.93
N ALA A 111 6.94 20.04 -62.53
CA ALA A 111 6.81 21.15 -61.59
C ALA A 111 7.01 20.75 -60.12
N GLN A 112 7.20 19.45 -59.85
CA GLN A 112 7.30 18.87 -58.50
C GLN A 112 6.05 19.15 -57.64
N LEU A 113 4.87 19.04 -58.24
CA LEU A 113 3.60 19.28 -57.58
C LEU A 113 2.78 17.98 -57.50
N PRO A 114 1.99 17.79 -56.43
CA PRO A 114 1.11 16.64 -56.31
C PRO A 114 -0.03 16.73 -57.34
N ASP A 115 -0.49 15.59 -57.81
CA ASP A 115 -1.80 15.47 -58.47
C ASP A 115 -2.86 15.12 -57.41
N VAL A 116 -3.63 16.12 -56.96
CA VAL A 116 -4.68 15.93 -55.95
C VAL A 116 -5.86 15.09 -56.43
N LEU A 117 -6.02 14.90 -57.73
CA LEU A 117 -7.10 14.10 -58.29
C LEU A 117 -6.71 12.63 -58.45
N ASP A 118 -5.42 12.31 -58.35
CA ASP A 118 -4.92 10.95 -58.36
C ASP A 118 -5.24 10.26 -57.03
N SER A 119 -6.14 9.28 -57.10
CA SER A 119 -6.59 8.46 -55.96
C SER A 119 -5.98 7.07 -55.95
N ARG A 120 -5.05 6.78 -56.87
CA ARG A 120 -4.35 5.49 -56.88
C ARG A 120 -3.45 5.41 -55.65
N THR A 121 -3.32 4.22 -55.09
CA THR A 121 -2.41 3.94 -53.95
C THR A 121 -1.05 3.40 -54.37
N SER A 122 -0.84 3.23 -55.68
CA SER A 122 0.41 2.71 -56.26
C SER A 122 0.70 3.36 -57.61
N LEU A 123 1.98 3.34 -58.03
CA LEU A 123 2.46 3.94 -59.28
C LEU A 123 2.19 5.45 -59.42
N GLN A 124 2.07 6.14 -58.29
CA GLN A 124 1.98 7.59 -58.19
C GLN A 124 3.36 8.23 -58.06
N GLY A 125 3.47 9.49 -58.45
CA GLY A 125 4.69 10.28 -58.23
C GLY A 125 4.94 10.54 -56.73
N PRO A 126 6.18 10.85 -56.33
CA PRO A 126 6.53 11.07 -54.92
C PRO A 126 5.68 12.16 -54.25
N TRP A 127 5.40 13.27 -54.94
CA TRP A 127 4.65 14.39 -54.37
C TRP A 127 3.17 14.07 -54.14
N THR A 128 2.54 13.32 -55.04
CA THR A 128 1.17 12.81 -54.84
C THR A 128 1.13 11.87 -53.64
N LYS A 129 2.11 10.95 -53.54
CA LYS A 129 2.22 10.04 -52.41
C LYS A 129 2.37 10.80 -51.09
N ASP A 130 3.31 11.74 -51.03
CA ASP A 130 3.55 12.52 -49.82
C ASP A 130 2.27 13.24 -49.38
N LEU A 131 1.55 13.90 -50.28
CA LEU A 131 0.28 14.55 -49.92
C LEU A 131 -0.76 13.56 -49.37
N GLN A 132 -0.94 12.41 -50.02
CA GLN A 132 -1.86 11.38 -49.53
C GLN A 132 -1.46 10.85 -48.15
N ASP A 133 -0.16 10.62 -47.92
CA ASP A 133 0.38 10.16 -46.64
C ASP A 133 0.12 11.22 -45.54
N TRP A 134 0.27 12.50 -45.84
CA TRP A 134 -0.03 13.60 -44.90
C TRP A 134 -1.52 13.72 -44.58
N VAL A 135 -2.41 13.62 -45.57
CA VAL A 135 -3.87 13.62 -45.36
C VAL A 135 -4.31 12.40 -44.55
N HIS A 136 -3.69 11.25 -44.82
CA HIS A 136 -3.92 10.03 -44.05
C HIS A 136 -3.46 10.19 -42.61
N GLN A 137 -2.26 10.72 -42.37
CA GLN A 137 -1.73 10.96 -41.04
C GLN A 137 -2.64 11.90 -40.24
N LEU A 138 -3.10 13.01 -40.82
CA LEU A 138 -4.04 13.92 -40.16
C LEU A 138 -5.33 13.20 -39.74
N THR A 139 -5.81 12.27 -40.56
CA THR A 139 -7.00 11.46 -40.23
C THR A 139 -6.71 10.45 -39.11
N LEU A 140 -5.53 9.84 -39.09
CA LEU A 140 -5.12 8.96 -38.00
C LEU A 140 -4.99 9.73 -36.67
N GLU A 141 -4.37 10.91 -36.68
CA GLU A 141 -4.22 11.72 -35.47
C GLU A 141 -5.55 12.22 -34.93
N SER A 142 -6.50 12.60 -35.80
CA SER A 142 -7.83 13.01 -35.34
C SER A 142 -8.58 11.85 -34.67
N LEU A 143 -8.51 10.64 -35.24
CA LEU A 143 -9.09 9.44 -34.66
C LEU A 143 -8.42 9.07 -33.33
N ASN A 144 -7.10 9.16 -33.26
CA ASN A 144 -6.32 8.91 -32.05
C ASN A 144 -6.70 9.92 -30.95
N ALA A 145 -6.86 11.20 -31.29
CA ALA A 145 -7.28 12.25 -30.35
C ALA A 145 -8.71 12.02 -29.81
N VAL A 146 -9.65 11.59 -30.65
CA VAL A 146 -11.00 11.23 -30.22
C VAL A 146 -10.95 10.08 -29.21
N GLU A 147 -10.16 9.05 -29.50
CA GLU A 147 -10.02 7.90 -28.63
C GLU A 147 -9.34 8.27 -27.32
N ALA A 148 -8.21 8.98 -27.36
CA ALA A 148 -7.52 9.52 -26.20
C ALA A 148 -8.44 10.39 -25.32
N SER A 149 -9.29 11.22 -25.92
CA SER A 149 -10.25 12.04 -25.19
C SER A 149 -11.26 11.21 -24.37
N LYS A 150 -11.76 10.10 -24.92
CA LYS A 150 -12.64 9.18 -24.17
C LYS A 150 -11.91 8.56 -22.99
N ARG A 151 -10.67 8.11 -23.18
CA ARG A 151 -9.85 7.52 -22.10
C ARG A 151 -9.60 8.55 -21.00
N ALA A 152 -9.24 9.77 -21.39
CA ALA A 152 -8.98 10.87 -20.47
C ALA A 152 -10.21 11.26 -19.65
N ALA A 153 -11.42 11.13 -20.19
CA ALA A 153 -12.67 11.42 -19.47
C ALA A 153 -12.89 10.51 -18.24
N LEU A 154 -12.21 9.37 -18.15
CA LEU A 154 -12.26 8.47 -16.99
C LEU A 154 -11.33 8.92 -15.85
N LEU A 155 -10.29 9.72 -16.14
CA LEU A 155 -9.30 10.14 -15.16
C LEU A 155 -9.88 10.98 -14.01
N PRO A 156 -10.77 11.97 -14.22
CA PRO A 156 -11.33 12.75 -13.12
C PRO A 156 -12.11 11.88 -12.11
N LYS A 157 -12.90 10.93 -12.61
CA LYS A 157 -13.64 9.99 -11.77
C LYS A 157 -12.68 9.10 -10.98
N TYR A 158 -11.71 8.50 -11.66
CA TYR A 158 -10.71 7.64 -11.04
C TYR A 158 -9.89 8.39 -9.98
N ARG A 159 -9.45 9.62 -10.27
CA ARG A 159 -8.73 10.48 -9.32
C ARG A 159 -9.55 10.70 -8.05
N LYS A 160 -10.85 11.00 -8.18
CA LYS A 160 -11.76 11.17 -7.04
C LYS A 160 -11.87 9.90 -6.21
N GLU A 161 -12.00 8.74 -6.85
CA GLU A 161 -12.10 7.44 -6.18
C GLU A 161 -10.81 7.07 -5.44
N VAL A 162 -9.65 7.31 -6.04
CA VAL A 162 -8.33 7.10 -5.40
C VAL A 162 -8.11 8.06 -4.23
N THR A 163 -8.47 9.33 -4.36
CA THR A 163 -8.40 10.29 -3.25
C THR A 163 -9.29 9.85 -2.10
N ALA A 164 -10.54 9.46 -2.38
CA ALA A 164 -11.44 8.95 -1.35
C ALA A 164 -10.89 7.70 -0.67
N LEU A 165 -10.28 6.77 -1.43
CA LEU A 165 -9.62 5.60 -0.88
C LEU A 165 -8.53 6.00 0.12
N TYR A 166 -7.60 6.89 -0.26
CA TYR A 166 -6.52 7.30 0.64
C TYR A 166 -7.01 8.05 1.87
N ASP A 167 -8.05 8.86 1.75
CA ASP A 167 -8.68 9.51 2.91
C ASP A 167 -9.27 8.48 3.88
N HIS A 168 -9.98 7.47 3.37
CA HIS A 168 -10.56 6.41 4.21
C HIS A 168 -9.49 5.51 4.83
N LEU A 169 -8.44 5.14 4.09
CA LEU A 169 -7.32 4.37 4.63
C LEU A 169 -6.66 5.11 5.80
N SER A 170 -6.36 6.40 5.62
CA SER A 170 -5.74 7.22 6.67
C SER A 170 -6.63 7.33 7.92
N LYS A 171 -7.94 7.54 7.74
CA LYS A 171 -8.89 7.59 8.87
C LYS A 171 -9.00 6.24 9.58
N ALA A 172 -9.06 5.14 8.84
CA ALA A 172 -9.19 3.80 9.39
C ALA A 172 -7.93 3.41 10.19
N VAL A 173 -6.73 3.63 9.64
CA VAL A 173 -5.45 3.41 10.34
C VAL A 173 -5.42 4.21 11.64
N LYS A 174 -5.70 5.51 11.57
CA LYS A 174 -5.72 6.38 12.75
C LYS A 174 -6.73 5.91 13.81
N CYS A 175 -7.90 5.43 13.38
CA CYS A 175 -8.91 4.89 14.30
C CYS A 175 -8.38 3.68 15.10
N TYR A 176 -7.77 2.71 14.41
CA TYR A 176 -7.21 1.51 15.05
C TYR A 176 -6.01 1.84 15.96
N GLU A 177 -5.13 2.74 15.55
CA GLU A 177 -4.02 3.22 16.39
C GLU A 177 -4.52 3.95 17.65
N GLU A 178 -5.53 4.81 17.52
CA GLU A 178 -6.14 5.49 18.66
C GLU A 178 -6.85 4.52 19.60
N TYR A 179 -7.51 3.49 19.07
CA TYR A 179 -8.12 2.42 19.85
C TYR A 179 -7.06 1.73 20.73
N GLY A 180 -5.95 1.29 20.12
CA GLY A 180 -4.86 0.60 20.84
C GLY A 180 -4.32 1.43 22.02
N ASN A 181 -4.13 2.73 21.80
CA ASN A 181 -3.68 3.66 22.84
C ASN A 181 -4.70 3.92 23.96
N LYS A 182 -6.00 3.81 23.67
CA LYS A 182 -7.07 4.02 24.65
C LYS A 182 -7.29 2.79 25.52
N VAL A 183 -7.26 1.60 24.93
CA VAL A 183 -7.61 0.33 25.58
C VAL A 183 -6.58 -0.14 26.60
N GLN A 184 -5.32 0.27 26.46
CA GLN A 184 -4.28 -0.01 27.46
C GLN A 184 -4.43 0.80 28.76
N LYS A 185 -5.42 1.70 28.87
CA LYS A 185 -5.67 2.49 30.08
C LYS A 185 -6.69 1.81 31.00
N PRO A 186 -6.56 1.95 32.33
CA PRO A 186 -7.55 1.43 33.28
C PRO A 186 -8.97 1.91 32.98
N GLY A 187 -9.93 0.99 33.01
CA GLY A 187 -11.36 1.29 32.81
C GLY A 187 -11.76 1.66 31.38
N ALA A 188 -10.91 1.37 30.39
CA ALA A 188 -11.25 1.57 28.99
C ALA A 188 -12.34 0.60 28.51
N ASN A 189 -13.23 1.09 27.62
CA ASN A 189 -14.24 0.24 26.99
C ASN A 189 -13.61 -0.57 25.84
N THR A 190 -13.39 -1.87 26.08
CA THR A 190 -12.76 -2.80 25.14
C THR A 190 -13.62 -3.02 23.88
N ASP A 191 -14.95 -2.93 23.97
CA ASP A 191 -15.86 -3.15 22.83
C ASP A 191 -15.95 -1.95 21.86
N SER A 192 -15.16 -0.89 22.07
CA SER A 192 -15.15 0.29 21.20
C SER A 192 -14.45 0.09 19.84
N ILE A 193 -13.84 -1.07 19.58
CA ILE A 193 -13.11 -1.37 18.33
C ILE A 193 -14.02 -1.32 17.09
N ASN A 194 -15.28 -1.73 17.24
CA ASN A 194 -16.27 -1.75 16.15
C ASN A 194 -16.61 -0.34 15.62
N ALA A 195 -16.24 0.72 16.37
CA ALA A 195 -16.37 2.09 15.89
C ALA A 195 -15.47 2.38 14.67
N CYS A 196 -14.45 1.55 14.40
CA CYS A 196 -13.57 1.67 13.24
C CYS A 196 -14.09 0.96 11.98
N ASP A 197 -15.05 0.04 12.11
CA ASP A 197 -15.59 -0.73 10.98
C ASP A 197 -16.16 0.13 9.84
N PRO A 198 -16.87 1.25 10.10
CA PRO A 198 -17.38 2.09 9.02
C PRO A 198 -16.30 2.65 8.09
N GLU A 199 -15.13 3.03 8.62
CA GLU A 199 -14.00 3.54 7.83
C GLU A 199 -13.23 2.41 7.13
N TYR A 200 -13.12 1.25 7.77
CA TYR A 200 -12.57 0.04 7.13
C TYR A 200 -13.42 -0.37 5.91
N ASP A 201 -14.73 -0.45 6.09
CA ASP A 201 -15.67 -0.76 5.00
C ASP A 201 -15.68 0.31 3.91
N ALA A 202 -15.54 1.59 4.28
CA ALA A 202 -15.43 2.68 3.32
C ALA A 202 -14.15 2.56 2.48
N SER A 203 -13.02 2.17 3.08
CA SER A 203 -11.78 1.88 2.37
C SER A 203 -11.97 0.77 1.34
N ALA A 204 -12.63 -0.33 1.74
CA ALA A 204 -12.92 -1.45 0.84
C ALA A 204 -13.85 -1.06 -0.33
N ARG A 205 -14.87 -0.24 -0.07
CA ARG A 205 -15.76 0.30 -1.12
C ARG A 205 -15.01 1.19 -2.11
N SER A 206 -14.22 2.15 -1.62
CA SER A 206 -13.46 3.05 -2.48
C SER A 206 -12.40 2.32 -3.31
N LEU A 207 -11.75 1.29 -2.76
CA LEU A 207 -10.84 0.44 -3.51
C LEU A 207 -11.56 -0.29 -4.66
N ARG A 208 -12.76 -0.81 -4.39
CA ARG A 208 -13.58 -1.48 -5.39
C ARG A 208 -14.00 -0.51 -6.50
N ASP A 209 -14.44 0.70 -6.14
CA ASP A 209 -14.86 1.72 -7.10
C ASP A 209 -13.70 2.14 -8.00
N ALA A 210 -12.53 2.45 -7.41
CA ALA A 210 -11.32 2.78 -8.16
C ALA A 210 -10.92 1.64 -9.12
N ARG A 211 -10.94 0.39 -8.64
CA ARG A 211 -10.65 -0.78 -9.50
C ARG A 211 -11.67 -0.94 -10.61
N ASN A 212 -12.96 -0.80 -10.34
CA ASN A 212 -14.01 -0.90 -11.34
C ASN A 212 -13.81 0.12 -12.47
N THR A 213 -13.38 1.33 -12.14
CA THR A 213 -13.01 2.33 -13.15
C THR A 213 -11.72 1.92 -13.89
N ALA A 214 -10.69 1.46 -13.19
CA ALA A 214 -9.42 1.08 -13.80
C ALA A 214 -9.48 -0.15 -14.73
N TYR A 215 -10.45 -1.04 -14.52
CA TYR A 215 -10.69 -2.22 -15.35
C TYR A 215 -11.61 -1.98 -16.56
N GLN A 216 -12.06 -0.74 -16.79
CA GLN A 216 -12.82 -0.44 -18.00
C GLN A 216 -11.92 -0.66 -19.25
N PRO A 217 -12.46 -1.17 -20.37
CA PRO A 217 -11.68 -1.48 -21.57
C PRO A 217 -10.91 -0.27 -22.13
N ASP A 218 -11.52 0.92 -22.03
CA ASP A 218 -10.96 2.17 -22.54
C ASP A 218 -10.24 2.96 -21.44
N PHE A 219 -9.87 2.31 -20.33
CA PHE A 219 -9.17 2.99 -19.26
C PHE A 219 -7.70 3.27 -19.63
N PRO A 220 -7.15 4.44 -19.25
CA PRO A 220 -5.75 4.76 -19.46
C PRO A 220 -4.77 3.68 -18.98
N ASP A 221 -3.68 3.53 -19.74
CA ASP A 221 -2.60 2.60 -19.39
C ASP A 221 -1.73 3.11 -18.23
N GLY A 222 -0.77 2.28 -17.81
CA GLY A 222 0.14 2.65 -16.71
C GLY A 222 1.02 3.87 -16.99
N HIS A 223 1.35 4.15 -18.26
CA HIS A 223 2.17 5.33 -18.61
C HIS A 223 1.36 6.61 -18.40
N TRP A 224 0.10 6.64 -18.83
CA TRP A 224 -0.81 7.76 -18.58
C TRP A 224 -0.97 8.05 -17.10
N LEU A 225 -1.20 7.01 -16.29
CA LEU A 225 -1.37 7.14 -14.85
C LEU A 225 -0.10 7.68 -14.18
N PHE A 226 1.07 7.22 -14.63
CA PHE A 226 2.36 7.71 -14.15
C PHE A 226 2.54 9.21 -14.43
N VAL A 227 2.29 9.67 -15.67
CA VAL A 227 2.39 11.09 -16.03
C VAL A 227 1.36 11.93 -15.27
N ALA A 228 0.14 11.42 -15.10
CA ALA A 228 -0.93 12.08 -14.34
C ALA A 228 -0.70 12.05 -12.81
N LYS A 229 0.33 11.34 -12.34
CA LYS A 229 0.65 11.12 -10.92
C LYS A 229 -0.52 10.51 -10.14
N ILE A 230 -1.20 9.53 -10.74
CA ILE A 230 -2.27 8.76 -10.11
C ILE A 230 -1.79 7.30 -10.00
N PRO A 231 -1.86 6.68 -8.81
CA PRO A 231 -1.48 5.28 -8.66
C PRO A 231 -2.41 4.35 -9.46
N ASP A 232 -1.86 3.27 -10.00
CA ASP A 232 -2.63 2.20 -10.65
C ASP A 232 -3.11 1.19 -9.60
N MET A 233 -4.43 1.10 -9.37
CA MET A 233 -5.05 0.18 -8.40
C MET A 233 -5.15 -1.26 -8.91
N ARG A 234 -4.79 -1.51 -10.18
CA ARG A 234 -4.59 -2.85 -10.76
C ARG A 234 -3.21 -3.40 -10.40
N ASP A 235 -2.25 -2.51 -10.13
CA ASP A 235 -0.89 -2.88 -9.78
C ASP A 235 -0.81 -3.28 -8.31
N SER A 236 -0.50 -4.56 -8.07
CA SER A 236 -0.35 -5.10 -6.72
C SER A 236 0.83 -4.53 -5.95
N ARG A 237 1.76 -3.82 -6.61
CA ARG A 237 2.88 -3.13 -5.94
C ARG A 237 2.45 -1.85 -5.23
N ASN A 238 1.30 -1.27 -5.60
CA ASN A 238 0.75 -0.06 -4.98
C ASN A 238 -0.16 -0.38 -3.78
N GLN A 239 0.22 -1.38 -2.96
CA GLN A 239 -0.61 -1.87 -1.84
C GLN A 239 -0.13 -1.41 -0.46
N LYS A 240 0.94 -0.62 -0.37
CA LYS A 240 1.51 -0.20 0.93
C LYS A 240 0.47 0.35 1.92
N ASN A 241 -0.41 1.25 1.49
CA ASN A 241 -1.43 1.83 2.38
C ASN A 241 -2.52 0.81 2.79
N LEU A 242 -2.76 -0.22 1.96
CA LEU A 242 -3.65 -1.33 2.29
C LEU A 242 -2.99 -2.28 3.29
N ASP A 243 -1.69 -2.53 3.15
CA ASP A 243 -0.90 -3.29 4.11
C ASP A 243 -0.86 -2.57 5.47
N GLU A 244 -0.63 -1.25 5.48
CA GLU A 244 -0.67 -0.43 6.69
C GLU A 244 -2.02 -0.53 7.42
N LEU A 245 -3.15 -0.47 6.69
CA LEU A 245 -4.47 -0.69 7.29
C LEU A 245 -4.63 -2.11 7.87
N ARG A 246 -4.20 -3.14 7.12
CA ARG A 246 -4.28 -4.52 7.58
C ARG A 246 -3.48 -4.71 8.87
N ASP A 247 -2.27 -4.18 8.92
CA ASP A 247 -1.36 -4.35 10.04
C ASP A 247 -1.86 -3.58 11.27
N ALA A 248 -2.38 -2.35 11.09
CA ALA A 248 -3.01 -1.57 12.16
C ALA A 248 -4.26 -2.27 12.72
N ALA A 249 -5.15 -2.78 11.85
CA ALA A 249 -6.33 -3.51 12.27
C ALA A 249 -5.96 -4.80 13.02
N LYS A 250 -5.01 -5.58 12.49
CA LYS A 250 -4.52 -6.80 13.15
C LYS A 250 -3.99 -6.50 14.55
N HIS A 251 -3.15 -5.48 14.68
CA HIS A 251 -2.60 -5.09 15.97
C HIS A 251 -3.69 -4.63 16.96
N ALA A 252 -4.68 -3.89 16.49
CA ALA A 252 -5.80 -3.47 17.32
C ALA A 252 -6.65 -4.65 17.83
N TYR A 253 -6.91 -5.66 17.00
CA TYR A 253 -7.61 -6.88 17.43
C TYR A 253 -6.78 -7.72 18.41
N GLU A 254 -5.45 -7.79 18.24
CA GLU A 254 -4.57 -8.42 19.23
C GLU A 254 -4.64 -7.71 20.59
N ILE A 255 -4.61 -6.37 20.60
CA ILE A 255 -4.78 -5.56 21.82
C ILE A 255 -6.18 -5.74 22.43
N HIS A 256 -7.23 -5.80 21.61
CA HIS A 256 -8.60 -6.06 22.08
C HIS A 256 -8.69 -7.38 22.85
N ASP A 257 -8.13 -8.46 22.29
CA ASP A 257 -8.16 -9.78 22.91
C ASP A 257 -7.32 -9.79 24.20
N GLN A 258 -6.17 -9.14 24.18
CA GLN A 258 -5.34 -8.93 25.38
C GLN A 258 -6.08 -8.18 26.49
N ALA A 259 -6.82 -7.13 26.15
CA ALA A 259 -7.60 -6.38 27.12
C ALA A 259 -8.69 -7.24 27.77
N LYS A 260 -9.40 -8.06 26.99
CA LYS A 260 -10.38 -9.02 27.52
C LYS A 260 -9.75 -10.06 28.45
N LEU A 261 -8.50 -10.47 28.19
CA LEU A 261 -7.77 -11.34 29.11
C LEU A 261 -7.45 -10.62 30.44
N VAL A 262 -7.07 -9.34 30.38
CA VAL A 262 -6.79 -8.52 31.58
C VAL A 262 -8.06 -8.26 32.39
N ASP A 263 -9.19 -7.98 31.75
CA ASP A 263 -10.48 -7.78 32.44
C ASP A 263 -10.86 -9.05 33.22
N ASN A 264 -10.78 -10.22 32.58
CA ASN A 264 -10.98 -11.50 33.28
C ASN A 264 -9.97 -11.69 34.43
N TYR A 265 -8.69 -11.38 34.19
CA TYR A 265 -7.66 -11.49 35.24
C TYR A 265 -7.91 -10.53 36.42
N HIS A 266 -8.45 -9.35 36.15
CA HIS A 266 -8.83 -8.38 37.18
C HIS A 266 -9.93 -8.94 38.10
N GLU A 267 -10.97 -9.55 37.53
CA GLU A 267 -12.03 -10.22 38.29
C GLU A 267 -11.47 -11.36 39.15
N GLU A 268 -10.60 -12.19 38.56
CA GLU A 268 -9.95 -13.32 39.22
C GLU A 268 -9.08 -12.87 40.40
N VAL A 269 -8.25 -11.84 40.21
CA VAL A 269 -7.41 -11.25 41.26
C VAL A 269 -8.27 -10.60 42.35
N THR A 270 -9.36 -9.92 41.98
CA THR A 270 -10.24 -9.26 42.95
C THR A 270 -10.90 -10.28 43.88
N ASP A 271 -11.41 -11.39 43.33
CA ASP A 271 -11.96 -12.50 44.12
C ASP A 271 -10.89 -13.14 45.01
N LEU A 272 -9.69 -13.38 44.48
CA LEU A 272 -8.55 -13.89 45.26
C LEU A 272 -8.23 -12.98 46.46
N MET A 273 -8.15 -11.67 46.24
CA MET A 273 -7.84 -10.69 47.29
C MET A 273 -8.93 -10.64 48.37
N GLY A 274 -10.20 -10.78 47.98
CA GLY A 274 -11.32 -10.91 48.90
C GLY A 274 -11.24 -12.19 49.75
N ARG A 275 -10.95 -13.33 49.12
CA ARG A 275 -10.76 -14.62 49.81
C ARG A 275 -9.59 -14.59 50.78
N LEU A 276 -8.44 -14.03 50.36
CA LEU A 276 -7.26 -13.84 51.20
C LEU A 276 -7.56 -13.06 52.47
N ALA A 277 -8.28 -11.94 52.34
CA ALA A 277 -8.68 -11.13 53.50
C ALA A 277 -9.59 -11.91 54.46
N ASN A 278 -10.58 -12.63 53.93
CA ASN A 278 -11.52 -13.40 54.73
C ASN A 278 -10.86 -14.58 55.46
N ALA A 279 -10.02 -15.36 54.78
CA ALA A 279 -9.33 -16.49 55.40
C ALA A 279 -8.30 -16.03 56.45
N THR A 280 -7.56 -14.96 56.17
CA THR A 280 -6.61 -14.38 57.14
C THR A 280 -7.35 -13.93 58.40
N LYS A 281 -8.49 -13.25 58.23
CA LYS A 281 -9.34 -12.83 59.34
C LYS A 281 -9.87 -14.03 60.13
N CYS A 282 -10.26 -15.12 59.47
CA CYS A 282 -10.72 -16.35 60.14
C CYS A 282 -9.70 -16.88 61.16
N TYR A 283 -8.44 -17.03 60.75
CA TYR A 283 -7.38 -17.50 61.63
C TYR A 283 -7.04 -16.49 62.74
N VAL A 284 -7.02 -15.19 62.42
CA VAL A 284 -6.78 -14.13 63.42
C VAL A 284 -7.88 -14.09 64.48
N ASP A 285 -9.15 -14.08 64.06
CA ASP A 285 -10.31 -14.07 64.98
C ASP A 285 -10.31 -15.32 65.88
N TYR A 286 -9.92 -16.48 65.34
CA TYR A 286 -9.75 -17.72 66.11
C TYR A 286 -8.67 -17.58 67.20
N ILE A 287 -7.48 -17.10 66.85
CA ILE A 287 -6.38 -16.91 67.81
C ILE A 287 -6.80 -15.93 68.90
N ASP A 288 -7.42 -14.82 68.52
CA ASP A 288 -7.93 -13.80 69.45
C ASP A 288 -8.96 -14.36 70.41
N HIS A 289 -9.88 -15.21 69.93
CA HIS A 289 -10.93 -15.81 70.75
C HIS A 289 -10.37 -16.81 71.77
N ILE A 290 -9.40 -17.63 71.37
CA ILE A 290 -8.69 -18.53 72.29
C ILE A 290 -7.93 -17.76 73.35
N GLN A 291 -7.23 -16.69 72.97
CA GLN A 291 -6.43 -15.89 73.90
C GLN A 291 -7.28 -15.09 74.90
N LYS A 292 -8.46 -14.61 74.50
CA LYS A 292 -9.32 -13.76 75.34
C LYS A 292 -10.23 -14.53 76.28
N GLU A 293 -10.76 -15.67 75.84
CA GLU A 293 -11.85 -16.34 76.56
C GLU A 293 -11.39 -17.58 77.35
N ASP A 294 -10.11 -17.96 77.28
CA ASP A 294 -9.54 -19.18 77.91
C ASP A 294 -10.38 -20.43 77.59
N ILE A 295 -10.95 -20.45 76.39
CA ILE A 295 -11.92 -21.44 75.95
C ILE A 295 -11.20 -22.70 75.47
N THR A 296 -11.36 -23.78 76.23
CA THR A 296 -11.02 -25.17 75.85
C THR A 296 -12.18 -25.89 75.15
N ASN A 297 -13.17 -25.15 74.61
CA ASN A 297 -14.34 -25.73 73.96
C ASN A 297 -13.97 -26.39 72.63
N GLU A 298 -13.81 -27.71 72.66
CA GLU A 298 -13.50 -28.55 71.50
C GLU A 298 -14.49 -28.38 70.34
N GLY A 299 -15.76 -28.06 70.63
CA GLY A 299 -16.80 -27.83 69.61
C GLY A 299 -16.69 -26.48 68.89
N TYR A 300 -16.11 -25.45 69.52
CA TYR A 300 -15.74 -24.22 68.82
C TYR A 300 -14.49 -24.46 67.97
N LYS A 301 -13.48 -25.10 68.55
CA LYS A 301 -12.22 -25.44 67.91
C LYS A 301 -12.42 -26.24 66.62
N SER A 302 -13.21 -27.31 66.67
CA SER A 302 -13.51 -28.17 65.50
C SER A 302 -14.25 -27.41 64.38
N ARG A 303 -15.14 -26.48 64.70
CA ARG A 303 -15.86 -25.69 63.69
C ARG A 303 -14.97 -24.61 63.06
N ALA A 304 -14.15 -23.93 63.86
CA ALA A 304 -13.19 -22.95 63.37
C ALA A 304 -12.11 -23.62 62.51
N ASP A 305 -11.60 -24.77 62.93
CA ASP A 305 -10.67 -25.62 62.17
C ASP A 305 -11.22 -25.95 60.78
N GLN A 306 -12.43 -26.52 60.73
CA GLN A 306 -13.06 -26.89 59.46
C GLN A 306 -13.30 -25.66 58.55
N ALA A 307 -13.78 -24.55 59.11
CA ALA A 307 -14.12 -23.36 58.34
C ALA A 307 -12.89 -22.62 57.82
N CYS A 308 -11.86 -22.40 58.64
CA CYS A 308 -10.66 -21.67 58.23
C CYS A 308 -9.80 -22.50 57.27
N ASN A 309 -9.67 -23.82 57.51
CA ASN A 309 -8.93 -24.72 56.60
C ASN A 309 -9.64 -24.85 55.24
N GLU A 310 -10.97 -24.85 55.21
CA GLU A 310 -11.72 -24.83 53.94
C GLU A 310 -11.53 -23.51 53.19
N ALA A 311 -11.60 -22.36 53.87
CA ALA A 311 -11.33 -21.06 53.26
C ALA A 311 -9.89 -20.98 52.69
N TYR A 312 -8.92 -21.58 53.38
CA TYR A 312 -7.55 -21.69 52.90
C TYR A 312 -7.44 -22.55 51.64
N ARG A 313 -8.08 -23.73 51.57
CA ARG A 313 -8.09 -24.58 50.37
C ARG A 313 -8.70 -23.85 49.16
N GLN A 314 -9.76 -23.08 49.38
CA GLN A 314 -10.38 -22.27 48.33
C GLN A 314 -9.44 -21.21 47.76
N ILE A 315 -8.52 -20.66 48.57
CA ILE A 315 -7.47 -19.75 48.08
C ILE A 315 -6.47 -20.49 47.19
N GLN A 316 -6.10 -21.73 47.51
CA GLN A 316 -5.20 -22.53 46.67
C GLN A 316 -5.81 -22.81 45.29
N ALA A 317 -7.09 -23.21 45.28
CA ALA A 317 -7.84 -23.40 44.04
C ALA A 317 -7.88 -22.09 43.24
N LYS A 318 -8.19 -20.97 43.90
CA LYS A 318 -8.28 -19.68 43.24
C LYS A 318 -6.94 -19.18 42.70
N LEU A 319 -5.84 -19.38 43.41
CA LEU A 319 -4.50 -19.08 42.90
C LEU A 319 -4.17 -19.87 41.63
N THR A 320 -4.61 -21.12 41.56
CA THR A 320 -4.45 -21.95 40.36
C THR A 320 -5.25 -21.37 39.19
N GLU A 321 -6.49 -20.93 39.42
CA GLU A 321 -7.32 -20.25 38.40
C GLU A 321 -6.70 -18.94 37.91
N VAL A 322 -6.23 -18.09 38.83
CA VAL A 322 -5.59 -16.80 38.53
C VAL A 322 -4.30 -17.01 37.73
N ARG A 323 -3.49 -18.02 38.08
CA ARG A 323 -2.29 -18.41 37.31
C ARG A 323 -2.65 -18.93 35.92
N ALA A 324 -3.68 -19.75 35.80
CA ALA A 324 -4.15 -20.25 34.52
C ALA A 324 -4.62 -19.11 33.61
N ALA A 325 -5.28 -18.09 34.18
CA ALA A 325 -5.67 -16.88 33.46
C ALA A 325 -4.44 -16.10 32.94
N ALA A 326 -3.42 -15.91 33.76
CA ALA A 326 -2.17 -15.24 33.39
C ALA A 326 -1.29 -16.05 32.41
N SER A 327 -1.50 -17.36 32.32
CA SER A 327 -0.73 -18.27 31.44
C SER A 327 -1.37 -18.47 30.06
N LYS A 328 -2.48 -17.79 29.76
CA LYS A 328 -3.16 -17.91 28.46
C LYS A 328 -2.25 -17.40 27.33
N PRO A 329 -2.31 -18.00 26.12
CA PRO A 329 -1.61 -17.47 24.95
C PRO A 329 -1.97 -16.00 24.72
N ASN A 330 -0.98 -15.20 24.31
CA ASN A 330 -1.10 -13.76 24.12
C ASN A 330 -1.47 -12.94 25.36
N PHE A 331 -1.42 -13.49 26.59
CA PHE A 331 -1.64 -12.69 27.79
C PHE A 331 -0.62 -11.53 27.87
N PRO A 332 -1.05 -10.30 28.19
CA PRO A 332 -0.16 -9.16 28.12
C PRO A 332 0.88 -9.15 29.24
N GLY A 333 2.04 -8.58 28.94
CA GLY A 333 3.18 -8.57 29.87
C GLY A 333 3.05 -7.60 31.04
N ALA A 334 4.08 -7.62 31.90
CA ALA A 334 4.12 -6.90 33.18
C ALA A 334 3.84 -5.38 33.10
N SER A 335 4.17 -4.70 32.00
CA SER A 335 3.91 -3.26 31.86
C SER A 335 2.41 -2.94 31.79
N TRP A 336 1.62 -3.81 31.16
CA TRP A 336 0.18 -3.63 31.08
C TRP A 336 -0.46 -3.90 32.43
N LEU A 337 -0.07 -4.99 33.10
CA LEU A 337 -0.53 -5.30 34.46
C LEU A 337 -0.22 -4.16 35.43
N PHE A 338 0.99 -3.60 35.36
CA PHE A 338 1.37 -2.43 36.15
C PHE A 338 0.43 -1.25 35.93
N ASN A 339 0.16 -0.88 34.66
CA ASN A 339 -0.75 0.21 34.32
C ASN A 339 -2.19 -0.07 34.76
N ALA A 340 -2.61 -1.33 34.74
CA ALA A 340 -3.92 -1.79 35.19
C ALA A 340 -4.04 -1.94 36.72
N HIS A 341 -2.96 -1.65 37.47
CA HIS A 341 -2.86 -1.86 38.92
C HIS A 341 -3.11 -3.30 39.37
N LEU A 342 -2.62 -4.26 38.58
CA LEU A 342 -2.78 -5.69 38.82
C LEU A 342 -1.44 -6.34 39.18
N PRO A 343 -1.44 -7.31 40.11
CA PRO A 343 -0.25 -8.08 40.43
C PRO A 343 0.13 -8.97 39.24
N ASP A 344 1.42 -9.15 39.01
CA ASP A 344 1.92 -10.21 38.15
C ASP A 344 2.12 -11.48 39.00
N ILE A 345 1.18 -12.41 38.94
CA ILE A 345 1.23 -13.65 39.73
C ILE A 345 2.29 -14.64 39.24
N THR A 346 2.88 -14.38 38.07
CA THR A 346 3.96 -15.18 37.50
C THR A 346 5.34 -14.60 37.81
N ASP A 347 5.40 -13.39 38.38
CA ASP A 347 6.65 -12.72 38.73
C ASP A 347 7.20 -13.18 40.08
N GLY A 348 8.19 -14.08 40.03
CA GLY A 348 8.84 -14.66 41.21
C GLY A 348 10.07 -13.91 41.70
N ARG A 349 10.36 -12.74 41.13
CA ARG A 349 11.57 -12.01 41.51
C ARG A 349 11.35 -11.35 42.87
N THR A 350 12.26 -11.56 43.81
CA THR A 350 12.21 -10.87 45.11
C THR A 350 12.53 -9.38 45.01
N GLU A 351 13.11 -8.94 43.89
CA GLU A 351 13.48 -7.56 43.59
C GLU A 351 12.82 -7.11 42.28
N LEU A 352 12.55 -5.81 42.13
CA LEU A 352 11.94 -5.20 40.93
C LEU A 352 10.46 -5.55 40.66
N GLN A 353 9.78 -6.23 41.58
CA GLN A 353 8.33 -6.38 41.53
C GLN A 353 7.58 -5.05 41.65
N SER A 354 6.43 -5.01 40.98
CA SER A 354 5.45 -3.95 41.16
C SER A 354 4.93 -3.89 42.60
N GLU A 355 4.41 -2.74 43.02
CA GLU A 355 3.75 -2.62 44.33
C GLU A 355 2.54 -3.55 44.47
N TRP A 356 1.85 -3.82 43.36
CA TRP A 356 0.69 -4.71 43.30
C TRP A 356 1.10 -6.17 43.57
N THR A 357 2.17 -6.63 42.93
CA THR A 357 2.74 -7.97 43.17
C THR A 357 3.20 -8.11 44.62
N LYS A 358 3.94 -7.12 45.14
CA LYS A 358 4.40 -7.12 46.55
C LYS A 358 3.26 -7.14 47.55
N ASN A 359 2.17 -6.42 47.27
CA ASN A 359 0.98 -6.43 48.12
C ASN A 359 0.31 -7.81 48.16
N LEU A 360 0.19 -8.47 47.01
CA LEU A 360 -0.32 -9.85 46.93
C LEU A 360 0.56 -10.81 47.74
N GLU A 361 1.88 -10.76 47.57
CA GLU A 361 2.82 -11.59 48.34
C GLU A 361 2.74 -11.35 49.85
N THR A 362 2.64 -10.08 50.26
CA THR A 362 2.51 -9.70 51.66
C THR A 362 1.24 -10.31 52.26
N LYS A 363 0.12 -10.29 51.54
CA LYS A 363 -1.14 -10.90 51.99
C LYS A 363 -1.06 -12.42 52.05
N LEU A 364 -0.42 -13.05 51.07
CA LEU A 364 -0.16 -14.50 51.09
C LEU A 364 0.69 -14.89 52.30
N HIS A 365 1.75 -14.14 52.58
CA HIS A 365 2.61 -14.37 53.74
C HIS A 365 1.87 -14.15 55.07
N ALA A 366 1.03 -13.12 55.16
CA ALA A 366 0.21 -12.87 56.34
C ALA A 366 -0.79 -14.02 56.62
N LEU A 367 -1.41 -14.58 55.58
CA LEU A 367 -2.25 -15.76 55.71
C LEU A 367 -1.46 -16.96 56.24
N THR A 368 -0.29 -17.24 55.67
CA THR A 368 0.58 -18.33 56.13
C THR A 368 0.97 -18.16 57.59
N GLN A 369 1.41 -16.96 58.00
CA GLN A 369 1.73 -16.68 59.40
C GLN A 369 0.52 -16.84 60.33
N ALA A 370 -0.68 -16.44 59.88
CA ALA A 370 -1.89 -16.60 60.67
C ALA A 370 -2.25 -18.09 60.85
N ALA A 371 -2.11 -18.89 59.79
CA ALA A 371 -2.31 -20.33 59.84
C ALA A 371 -1.29 -21.03 60.74
N ASP A 372 0.02 -20.71 60.63
CA ASP A 372 1.08 -21.30 61.46
C ASP A 372 0.87 -20.99 62.95
N ARG A 373 0.43 -19.77 63.29
CA ARG A 373 0.09 -19.40 64.67
C ARG A 373 -1.15 -20.14 65.18
N ALA A 374 -2.14 -20.37 64.31
CA ALA A 374 -3.32 -21.14 64.65
C ALA A 374 -2.97 -22.62 64.90
N ASP A 375 -1.99 -23.16 64.17
CA ASP A 375 -1.41 -24.49 64.37
C ASP A 375 -0.75 -24.64 65.73
N GLY A 376 0.08 -23.68 66.12
CA GLY A 376 0.63 -23.61 67.49
C GLY A 376 -0.43 -23.47 68.59
N ALA A 377 -1.59 -22.88 68.28
CA ALA A 377 -2.74 -22.75 69.18
C ALA A 377 -3.72 -23.95 69.09
N GLY A 378 -3.42 -24.95 68.26
CA GLY A 378 -4.07 -26.24 68.20
C GLY A 378 -5.09 -26.47 67.08
N ILE A 379 -5.30 -25.55 66.14
CA ILE A 379 -5.98 -25.84 64.86
C ILE A 379 -5.00 -26.65 64.02
N GLN A 380 -5.23 -27.91 63.71
CA GLN A 380 -4.26 -28.62 62.87
C GLN A 380 -4.36 -28.10 61.45
N ALA A 381 -3.32 -27.40 61.01
CA ALA A 381 -3.19 -27.08 59.61
C ALA A 381 -3.02 -28.41 58.84
N ASP A 382 -3.92 -28.71 57.90
CA ASP A 382 -3.84 -29.89 57.02
C ASP A 382 -2.44 -29.98 56.38
N ASP A 383 -1.85 -31.17 56.17
CA ASP A 383 -0.48 -31.32 55.60
C ASP A 383 -0.32 -30.62 54.22
N LYS A 384 -1.44 -30.37 53.54
CA LYS A 384 -1.52 -29.56 52.31
C LYS A 384 -1.25 -28.04 52.52
N LEU A 385 -1.40 -27.52 53.73
CA LEU A 385 -1.04 -26.15 54.12
C LEU A 385 0.47 -25.95 54.13
N THR A 386 1.26 -26.91 54.63
CA THR A 386 2.73 -26.82 54.64
C THR A 386 3.30 -26.90 53.23
N GLN A 387 2.67 -27.68 52.34
CA GLN A 387 3.02 -27.71 50.90
C GLN A 387 2.77 -26.39 50.19
N PHE A 388 1.72 -25.63 50.53
CA PHE A 388 1.42 -24.34 49.90
C PHE A 388 2.57 -23.34 49.97
N ASN A 389 3.27 -23.27 51.10
CA ASN A 389 4.40 -22.37 51.29
C ASN A 389 5.57 -22.74 50.37
N ALA A 390 5.78 -24.04 50.14
CA ALA A 390 6.76 -24.53 49.18
C ALA A 390 6.30 -24.27 47.73
N THR A 391 5.05 -24.57 47.39
CA THR A 391 4.54 -24.49 46.01
C THR A 391 4.32 -23.04 45.52
N VAL A 392 3.85 -22.13 46.38
CA VAL A 392 3.58 -20.73 45.97
C VAL A 392 4.86 -19.92 45.74
N PHE A 393 5.91 -20.17 46.53
CA PHE A 393 7.17 -19.43 46.44
C PHE A 393 8.29 -20.19 45.68
N GLN A 394 8.30 -21.53 45.63
CA GLN A 394 9.31 -22.29 44.87
C GLN A 394 8.90 -22.59 43.41
N GLU A 395 7.61 -22.69 43.06
CA GLU A 395 7.19 -22.87 41.65
C GLU A 395 7.32 -21.59 40.80
N VAL A 396 7.78 -20.48 41.37
CA VAL A 396 8.03 -19.25 40.60
C VAL A 396 9.45 -19.20 40.01
N VAL A 397 10.31 -20.13 40.42
CA VAL A 397 11.68 -20.27 39.90
C VAL A 397 11.75 -20.89 38.48
N PRO A 398 10.91 -21.87 38.07
CA PRO A 398 10.99 -22.45 36.72
C PRO A 398 10.40 -21.57 35.61
N SER A 399 9.51 -20.64 35.91
CA SER A 399 8.94 -19.72 34.90
C SER A 399 9.97 -18.74 34.35
N VAL A 400 11.01 -18.43 35.14
CA VAL A 400 12.19 -17.69 34.68
C VAL A 400 12.92 -18.49 33.60
N ASN A 401 12.93 -19.82 33.68
CA ASN A 401 13.60 -20.63 32.66
C ASN A 401 12.88 -20.53 31.31
N LYS A 402 11.54 -20.54 31.28
CA LYS A 402 10.79 -20.40 30.02
C LYS A 402 10.90 -18.99 29.43
N THR A 403 10.72 -17.94 30.24
CA THR A 403 10.81 -16.55 29.76
C THR A 403 12.25 -16.12 29.45
N ALA A 404 13.26 -16.63 30.16
CA ALA A 404 14.66 -16.40 29.84
C ALA A 404 15.10 -17.19 28.60
N ILE A 405 14.56 -18.39 28.35
CA ILE A 405 14.77 -19.12 27.10
C ILE A 405 14.11 -18.38 25.93
N GLU A 406 12.88 -17.88 26.09
CA GLU A 406 12.19 -17.11 25.04
C GLU A 406 12.90 -15.76 24.76
N MET A 407 13.34 -15.03 25.80
CA MET A 407 14.15 -13.82 25.63
C MET A 407 15.54 -14.12 25.06
N ALA A 408 16.18 -15.21 25.48
CA ALA A 408 17.44 -15.66 24.90
C ALA A 408 17.26 -16.00 23.42
N GLU A 409 16.20 -16.72 23.04
CA GLU A 409 15.87 -17.01 21.64
C GLU A 409 15.64 -15.75 20.82
N ILE A 410 14.94 -14.76 21.36
CA ILE A 410 14.71 -13.47 20.68
C ILE A 410 16.04 -12.73 20.52
N LEU A 411 16.89 -12.71 21.55
CA LEU A 411 18.21 -12.07 21.51
C LEU A 411 19.12 -12.77 20.48
N ILE A 412 19.12 -14.10 20.47
CA ILE A 412 19.83 -14.97 19.52
C ILE A 412 19.37 -14.67 18.10
N LYS A 413 18.05 -14.65 17.86
CA LYS A 413 17.46 -14.34 16.54
C LYS A 413 17.83 -12.92 16.11
N TYR A 414 17.79 -11.94 17.01
CA TYR A 414 18.14 -10.54 16.70
C TYR A 414 19.63 -10.36 16.35
N VAL A 415 20.54 -10.93 17.14
CA VAL A 415 21.99 -10.86 16.90
C VAL A 415 22.36 -11.59 15.62
N ALA A 416 21.82 -12.79 15.39
CA ALA A 416 22.04 -13.54 14.17
C ALA A 416 21.51 -12.79 12.94
N LEU A 417 20.28 -12.25 13.01
CA LEU A 417 19.68 -11.51 11.90
C LEU A 417 20.49 -10.24 11.57
N ASN A 418 20.90 -9.47 12.58
CA ASN A 418 21.67 -8.24 12.39
C ASN A 418 23.04 -8.53 11.73
N LEU A 419 23.74 -9.57 12.16
CA LEU A 419 25.04 -9.95 11.58
C LEU A 419 24.91 -10.52 10.16
N LEU A 420 23.88 -11.34 9.90
CA LEU A 420 23.61 -11.86 8.55
C LEU A 420 23.20 -10.73 7.59
N THR A 421 22.44 -9.73 8.04
CA THR A 421 22.12 -8.54 7.23
C THR A 421 23.33 -7.64 6.95
N GLN A 422 24.41 -7.78 7.73
CA GLN A 422 25.70 -7.12 7.51
C GLN A 422 26.66 -7.94 6.63
N GLY A 423 26.20 -9.06 6.05
CA GLY A 423 26.99 -9.88 5.12
C GLY A 423 28.01 -10.81 5.78
N LYS A 424 27.89 -11.06 7.09
CA LYS A 424 28.75 -11.99 7.83
C LYS A 424 28.42 -13.45 7.52
N MET A 425 29.43 -14.32 7.56
CA MET A 425 29.27 -15.76 7.38
C MET A 425 28.53 -16.40 8.56
N ALA A 426 27.78 -17.47 8.30
CA ALA A 426 26.91 -18.13 9.30
C ALA A 426 27.68 -18.62 10.54
N GLU A 427 28.90 -19.11 10.37
CA GLU A 427 29.78 -19.52 11.49
C GLU A 427 30.13 -18.35 12.42
N GLU A 428 30.45 -17.18 11.88
CA GLU A 428 30.73 -15.98 12.70
C GLU A 428 29.48 -15.46 13.42
N ALA A 429 28.31 -15.61 12.79
CA ALA A 429 27.03 -15.26 13.41
C ALA A 429 26.67 -16.23 14.54
N MET A 430 26.97 -17.52 14.41
CA MET A 430 26.80 -18.51 15.47
C MET A 430 27.73 -18.25 16.65
N ASP A 431 29.02 -18.00 16.43
CA ASP A 431 29.98 -17.72 17.51
C ASP A 431 29.64 -16.45 18.30
N ALA A 432 29.24 -15.39 17.60
CA ALA A 432 28.81 -14.14 18.24
C ALA A 432 27.52 -14.30 19.05
N THR A 433 26.59 -15.11 18.53
CA THR A 433 25.34 -15.44 19.21
C THR A 433 25.58 -16.28 20.46
N ASN A 434 26.46 -17.29 20.38
CA ASN A 434 26.86 -18.11 21.52
C ASN A 434 27.55 -17.27 22.61
N LYS A 435 28.39 -16.31 22.23
CA LYS A 435 29.04 -15.39 23.18
C LYS A 435 28.05 -14.45 23.87
N ALA A 436 27.10 -13.88 23.12
CA ALA A 436 26.05 -13.01 23.68
C ALA A 436 25.15 -13.78 24.66
N LEU A 437 24.83 -15.04 24.35
CA LEU A 437 24.10 -15.94 25.25
C LEU A 437 24.89 -16.24 26.54
N LEU A 438 26.20 -16.46 26.42
CA LEU A 438 27.11 -16.68 27.56
C LEU A 438 27.27 -15.45 28.46
N GLU A 439 27.23 -14.24 27.89
CA GLU A 439 27.25 -12.98 28.64
C GLU A 439 25.91 -12.70 29.33
N TYR A 440 24.78 -12.98 28.65
CA TYR A 440 23.44 -12.89 29.22
C TYR A 440 23.26 -13.84 30.43
N THR A 441 23.71 -15.09 30.28
CA THR A 441 23.64 -16.11 31.36
C THR A 441 24.60 -15.81 32.51
N LYS A 442 25.77 -15.20 32.27
CA LYS A 442 26.68 -14.73 33.35
C LYS A 442 26.08 -13.59 34.18
N GLY A 443 25.14 -12.82 33.65
CA GLY A 443 24.40 -11.78 34.38
C GLY A 443 23.36 -12.32 35.38
N LEU A 444 22.93 -13.57 35.21
CA LEU A 444 21.96 -14.27 36.06
C LEU A 444 22.74 -15.19 37.03
N LYS A 445 22.98 -14.76 38.27
CA LYS A 445 23.84 -15.51 39.23
C LYS A 445 23.39 -16.96 39.48
N GLY A 446 24.33 -17.90 39.34
CA GLY A 446 24.54 -19.04 40.25
C GLY A 446 23.95 -20.40 39.88
N GLU A 447 22.63 -20.55 39.82
CA GLU A 447 22.01 -21.89 39.87
C GLU A 447 21.50 -22.42 38.52
N VAL A 448 21.30 -21.55 37.52
CA VAL A 448 20.88 -21.94 36.16
C VAL A 448 21.99 -22.69 35.41
N VAL A 449 23.25 -22.39 35.73
CA VAL A 449 24.46 -22.89 35.03
C VAL A 449 24.65 -24.40 35.25
N ASN A 450 24.30 -24.95 36.41
CA ASN A 450 24.51 -26.38 36.71
C ASN A 450 23.46 -27.32 36.09
N GLY A 451 22.26 -26.82 35.77
CA GLY A 451 21.23 -27.61 35.09
C GLY A 451 21.50 -27.73 33.59
N VAL A 452 21.81 -26.60 32.93
CA VAL A 452 22.05 -26.55 31.48
C VAL A 452 23.35 -27.27 31.09
N LEU A 453 24.41 -27.18 31.90
CA LEU A 453 25.65 -27.95 31.65
C LEU A 453 25.45 -29.46 31.80
N LYS A 454 24.50 -29.92 32.62
CA LYS A 454 24.19 -31.35 32.78
C LYS A 454 23.39 -31.91 31.60
N GLU A 455 22.51 -31.11 31.00
CA GLU A 455 21.74 -31.51 29.81
C GLU A 455 22.58 -31.45 28.53
N VAL A 456 23.53 -30.52 28.43
CA VAL A 456 24.50 -30.47 27.33
C VAL A 456 25.52 -31.63 27.41
N ALA A 457 26.00 -31.99 28.60
CA ALA A 457 26.86 -33.15 28.78
C ALA A 457 26.16 -34.49 28.50
N ALA A 458 24.82 -34.55 28.63
CA ALA A 458 24.03 -35.74 28.29
C ALA A 458 23.70 -35.83 26.78
N ALA A 459 23.86 -34.73 26.03
CA ALA A 459 23.64 -34.69 24.59
C ALA A 459 24.91 -34.99 23.76
N GLU A 460 26.10 -34.87 24.35
CA GLU A 460 27.38 -35.27 23.71
C GLU A 460 27.72 -36.77 23.87
N ASP A 461 27.07 -37.51 24.78
CA ASP A 461 27.28 -38.96 24.97
C ASP A 461 26.32 -39.85 24.13
N ASN A 462 25.54 -39.26 23.21
CA ASN A 462 24.59 -39.96 22.34
C ASN A 462 24.69 -39.64 20.84
N GLU A 463 25.85 -39.17 20.36
CA GLU A 463 26.22 -39.22 18.94
C GLU A 463 27.53 -39.98 18.69
#